data_AF-A0A2A9MGF4-F1
#
_entry.id   AF-A0A2A9MGF4-F1
#
_cell.length_a   1.000
_cell.length_b   1.000
_cell.length_c   1.000
_cell.angle_alpha   90.00
_cell.angle_beta   90.00
_cell.angle_gamma   90.00
#
_symmetry.space_group_name_H-M   'P 1'
#
loop_
_entity.id
_entity.type
_entity.pdbx_description
1 polymer ?
#
loop_
_entity_poly.entity_id
_entity_poly.type
_entity_poly.pdbx_seq_one_letter_code
_entity_poly.pdbx_strand_id
1 'polypeptide(L)'
;MVPSGFRLSLILPSFIGACLLSRKWLAQAQDVVPLIAGNEDVVAATEECPHGYVLDSGVCKKEIARRPMLLCPPRASFEGGECVTEKEVKSVLICGENERLEGDRCELEEAIRGLASCPRDYTFTGTACMRSQEAKAQLYCEDGYKLSHGDLCVREMKAKPDTFCPTGARQQGDKCFILESSPPHVACGRGYELESGMCVRVETVRPDQKCPHGYRMDNGVCRNVVRLQPNAVCPAGHDFNGRECVMSQLAEPTLKCEEGFQLEGPTCVKRIEKAAKPECPMKYEYKNNICVKQTSVKPKSECPEGSAEAAGPGKACEAVHVADATLVCPSDFSIYNGQCVRKSTGNMHQECPAGFKMTREGVCVREITQKAEQRCPQGLDLSKDTGLCASQDTTPAHLACEQGELTPQGTCVRVYTTETIFTCPRGFKLKEPDCIRQVQKPAVVTCPDNAKMRGGTCIVLERFPPRIPATTGMSVTGTGTASSTR
;
A
#
# COMPACT_ATOMS: atom_id res chain seq x y z
N MET A 1 19.10 -54.48 -35.74
CA MET A 1 20.47 -54.88 -36.16
C MET A 1 21.03 -55.86 -35.15
N VAL A 2 21.76 -56.86 -35.62
CA VAL A 2 22.62 -57.84 -34.90
C VAL A 2 24.06 -57.29 -35.05
N PRO A 3 25.07 -57.47 -34.15
CA PRO A 3 25.44 -58.66 -33.34
C PRO A 3 25.44 -58.42 -31.80
N SER A 4 25.49 -59.39 -30.86
CA SER A 4 25.86 -60.82 -30.81
C SER A 4 27.38 -61.14 -30.78
N GLY A 5 27.91 -61.54 -29.61
CA GLY A 5 29.35 -61.68 -29.35
C GLY A 5 30.04 -62.92 -29.91
N PHE A 6 31.35 -63.04 -29.64
CA PHE A 6 32.22 -64.12 -30.14
C PHE A 6 32.99 -64.85 -29.02
N ARG A 7 33.53 -66.03 -29.35
CA ARG A 7 34.00 -67.05 -28.40
C ARG A 7 35.50 -66.98 -28.09
N LEU A 8 35.84 -67.53 -26.93
CA LEU A 8 37.19 -68.04 -26.58
C LEU A 8 37.60 -69.20 -27.51
N SER A 9 38.90 -69.34 -27.79
CA SER A 9 39.52 -70.61 -28.17
C SER A 9 41.01 -70.61 -27.81
N LEU A 10 41.51 -71.73 -27.28
CA LEU A 10 42.95 -71.94 -27.03
C LEU A 10 43.59 -72.57 -28.27
N ILE A 11 44.84 -72.22 -28.57
CA ILE A 11 45.80 -73.08 -29.26
C ILE A 11 47.16 -72.98 -28.53
N LEU A 12 47.86 -74.11 -28.43
CA LEU A 12 49.12 -74.30 -27.71
C LEU A 12 50.35 -73.77 -28.48
N PRO A 13 51.48 -73.48 -27.79
CA PRO A 13 52.72 -73.10 -28.45
C PRO A 13 53.45 -74.31 -29.05
N SER A 14 54.09 -74.09 -30.20
CA SER A 14 55.00 -75.04 -30.84
C SER A 14 56.28 -74.32 -31.25
N PHE A 15 57.42 -74.68 -30.65
CA PHE A 15 58.70 -74.68 -31.35
C PHE A 15 59.61 -75.78 -30.80
N ILE A 16 60.20 -76.55 -31.72
CA ILE A 16 61.01 -77.73 -31.44
C ILE A 16 62.49 -77.31 -31.42
N GLY A 17 63.23 -77.73 -30.40
CA GLY A 17 64.68 -77.53 -30.33
C GLY A 17 65.47 -78.63 -31.04
N ALA A 18 66.64 -78.29 -31.58
CA ALA A 18 67.63 -79.24 -32.06
C ALA A 18 69.03 -78.60 -32.12
N CYS A 19 70.07 -79.46 -32.15
CA CYS A 19 71.46 -79.16 -32.51
C CYS A 19 72.27 -78.25 -31.54
N LEU A 20 73.56 -78.51 -31.27
CA LEU A 20 74.41 -79.63 -31.69
C LEU A 20 75.52 -79.87 -30.64
N LEU A 21 75.85 -81.13 -30.39
CA LEU A 21 77.04 -81.54 -29.63
C LEU A 21 78.12 -82.08 -30.58
N SER A 22 79.37 -82.03 -30.12
CA SER A 22 80.54 -82.72 -30.66
C SER A 22 81.21 -82.17 -31.94
N ARG A 23 82.49 -81.80 -31.80
CA ARG A 23 83.57 -82.31 -32.67
C ARG A 23 84.89 -82.39 -31.89
N LYS A 24 85.66 -83.45 -32.17
CA LYS A 24 87.03 -83.70 -31.68
C LYS A 24 88.07 -83.21 -32.72
N TRP A 25 89.35 -83.53 -32.49
CA TRP A 25 90.52 -83.39 -33.37
C TRP A 25 91.11 -81.95 -33.37
N LEU A 26 92.43 -81.71 -33.32
CA LEU A 26 93.59 -82.63 -33.31
C LEU A 26 94.86 -81.91 -32.75
N ALA A 27 95.93 -82.69 -32.54
CA ALA A 27 97.35 -82.31 -32.71
C ALA A 27 98.01 -81.27 -31.75
N GLN A 28 99.35 -81.18 -31.64
CA GLN A 28 100.44 -82.19 -31.65
C GLN A 28 101.78 -81.50 -31.22
N ALA A 29 102.72 -82.26 -30.66
CA ALA A 29 104.19 -82.01 -30.56
C ALA A 29 104.71 -80.71 -29.89
N GLN A 30 105.58 -80.88 -28.88
CA GLN A 30 107.03 -80.49 -28.85
C GLN A 30 107.55 -80.77 -27.42
N ASP A 31 108.62 -81.52 -27.10
CA ASP A 31 109.89 -81.93 -27.76
C ASP A 31 111.10 -81.04 -27.39
N VAL A 32 112.28 -81.67 -27.21
CA VAL A 32 113.62 -81.15 -26.77
C VAL A 32 113.63 -80.45 -25.36
N VAL A 33 114.41 -80.81 -24.32
CA VAL A 33 115.85 -81.21 -24.16
C VAL A 33 116.75 -80.01 -24.54
N PRO A 34 117.78 -79.55 -23.76
CA PRO A 34 119.06 -80.26 -23.57
C PRO A 34 119.97 -80.02 -22.32
N LEU A 35 120.77 -81.06 -21.97
CA LEU A 35 122.21 -81.05 -21.56
C LEU A 35 122.64 -80.31 -20.24
N ILE A 36 123.78 -80.61 -19.56
CA ILE A 36 124.87 -81.58 -19.79
C ILE A 36 125.50 -82.13 -18.48
N ALA A 37 126.44 -83.08 -18.64
CA ALA A 37 127.38 -83.72 -17.69
C ALA A 37 128.10 -82.80 -16.66
N GLY A 38 128.81 -83.33 -15.64
CA GLY A 38 129.03 -84.73 -15.23
C GLY A 38 130.46 -84.97 -14.68
N ASN A 39 130.73 -86.18 -14.19
CA ASN A 39 131.97 -86.60 -13.50
C ASN A 39 132.54 -87.88 -14.16
N GLU A 40 133.84 -88.20 -14.15
CA GLU A 40 135.07 -87.43 -13.86
C GLU A 40 136.25 -88.23 -14.47
N ASP A 41 136.83 -87.76 -15.58
CA ASP A 41 138.03 -88.39 -16.17
C ASP A 41 139.30 -87.66 -15.72
N VAL A 42 140.12 -88.32 -14.91
CA VAL A 42 141.34 -87.73 -14.32
C VAL A 42 142.56 -88.01 -15.20
N VAL A 43 143.12 -86.95 -15.79
CA VAL A 43 144.45 -86.95 -16.45
C VAL A 43 145.28 -85.82 -15.87
N ALA A 44 146.56 -86.08 -15.58
CA ALA A 44 147.35 -85.26 -14.66
C ALA A 44 148.15 -84.11 -15.32
N ALA A 45 148.03 -82.93 -14.70
CA ALA A 45 149.03 -81.86 -14.54
C ALA A 45 150.02 -81.51 -15.68
N THR A 46 149.83 -80.33 -16.25
CA THR A 46 150.89 -79.42 -16.73
C THR A 46 150.60 -77.99 -16.22
N GLU A 47 151.61 -77.13 -16.08
CA GLU A 47 151.68 -76.18 -14.94
C GLU A 47 151.09 -74.74 -15.09
N GLU A 48 150.27 -74.40 -16.08
CA GLU A 48 149.72 -73.01 -16.21
C GLU A 48 148.18 -72.92 -16.41
N CYS A 49 147.55 -71.90 -15.82
CA CYS A 49 146.09 -71.71 -15.82
C CYS A 49 145.56 -70.68 -16.86
N PRO A 50 144.37 -70.87 -17.45
CA PRO A 50 143.82 -69.97 -18.47
C PRO A 50 143.38 -68.58 -17.96
N HIS A 51 143.44 -67.59 -18.86
CA HIS A 51 142.99 -66.22 -18.61
C HIS A 51 141.56 -66.12 -18.05
N GLY A 52 141.37 -65.21 -17.09
CA GLY A 52 140.07 -64.91 -16.47
C GLY A 52 139.71 -65.76 -15.26
N TYR A 53 140.66 -66.57 -14.78
CA TYR A 53 140.63 -67.23 -13.47
C TYR A 53 141.84 -66.75 -12.64
N VAL A 54 141.71 -66.73 -11.31
CA VAL A 54 142.81 -66.43 -10.38
C VAL A 54 143.26 -67.74 -9.74
N LEU A 55 144.57 -68.00 -9.74
CA LEU A 55 145.17 -69.12 -9.04
C LEU A 55 145.19 -68.85 -7.53
N ASP A 56 144.41 -69.62 -6.77
CA ASP A 56 144.38 -69.55 -5.31
C ASP A 56 144.52 -70.96 -4.73
N SER A 57 145.56 -71.15 -3.91
CA SER A 57 145.78 -72.38 -3.15
C SER A 57 145.79 -73.66 -4.01
N GLY A 58 146.33 -73.57 -5.22
CA GLY A 58 146.45 -74.70 -6.17
C GLY A 58 145.23 -74.94 -7.07
N VAL A 59 144.18 -74.11 -6.99
CA VAL A 59 142.97 -74.25 -7.83
C VAL A 59 142.58 -72.89 -8.42
N CYS A 60 142.19 -72.88 -9.70
CA CYS A 60 141.90 -71.64 -10.44
C CYS A 60 140.41 -71.27 -10.37
N LYS A 61 140.09 -70.09 -9.83
CA LYS A 61 138.73 -69.67 -9.41
C LYS A 61 138.23 -68.43 -10.16
N LYS A 62 136.91 -68.29 -10.29
CA LYS A 62 136.23 -67.16 -10.97
C LYS A 62 134.83 -66.94 -10.40
N GLU A 63 134.48 -65.69 -10.10
CA GLU A 63 133.15 -65.31 -9.61
C GLU A 63 132.19 -64.90 -10.74
N ILE A 64 130.88 -65.15 -10.54
CA ILE A 64 129.80 -64.75 -11.46
C ILE A 64 128.58 -64.32 -10.63
N ALA A 65 128.31 -63.02 -10.56
CA ALA A 65 127.10 -62.50 -9.91
C ALA A 65 125.83 -62.77 -10.73
N ARG A 66 124.73 -63.15 -10.07
CA ARG A 66 123.40 -63.35 -10.67
C ARG A 66 122.37 -62.49 -9.93
N ARG A 67 121.36 -61.96 -10.65
CA ARG A 67 120.27 -61.19 -10.03
C ARG A 67 119.37 -62.12 -9.18
N PRO A 68 118.84 -61.65 -8.04
CA PRO A 68 117.92 -62.44 -7.22
C PRO A 68 116.59 -62.67 -7.94
N MET A 69 116.00 -63.84 -7.74
CA MET A 69 114.67 -64.17 -8.25
C MET A 69 113.60 -63.51 -7.37
N LEU A 70 112.68 -62.77 -7.99
CA LEU A 70 111.45 -62.31 -7.34
C LEU A 70 110.50 -63.51 -7.16
N LEU A 71 110.00 -63.70 -5.95
CA LEU A 71 109.19 -64.86 -5.59
C LEU A 71 107.87 -64.42 -4.95
N CYS A 72 106.78 -65.07 -5.37
CA CYS A 72 105.48 -64.90 -4.73
C CYS A 72 105.36 -65.80 -3.49
N PRO A 73 104.57 -65.39 -2.48
CA PRO A 73 104.23 -66.25 -1.33
C PRO A 73 103.52 -67.54 -1.79
N PRO A 74 103.62 -68.63 -1.01
CA PRO A 74 102.89 -69.86 -1.32
C PRO A 74 101.38 -69.61 -1.43
N ARG A 75 100.76 -70.19 -2.47
CA ARG A 75 99.37 -69.99 -2.93
C ARG A 75 99.07 -68.72 -3.73
N ALA A 76 100.07 -67.89 -4.06
CA ALA A 76 99.92 -66.82 -5.05
C ALA A 76 100.61 -67.16 -6.39
N SER A 77 99.93 -66.91 -7.52
CA SER A 77 100.51 -66.96 -8.87
C SER A 77 101.24 -65.64 -9.20
N PHE A 78 102.16 -65.65 -10.17
CA PHE A 78 102.80 -64.43 -10.68
C PHE A 78 102.24 -64.08 -12.05
N GLU A 79 101.48 -62.99 -12.15
CA GLU A 79 100.76 -62.60 -13.36
C GLU A 79 100.86 -61.09 -13.60
N GLY A 80 101.47 -60.71 -14.72
CA GLY A 80 101.56 -59.30 -15.15
C GLY A 80 102.56 -58.44 -14.36
N GLY A 81 103.45 -59.04 -13.57
CA GLY A 81 104.42 -58.32 -12.72
C GLY A 81 104.04 -58.28 -11.23
N GLU A 82 102.84 -58.74 -10.89
CA GLU A 82 102.33 -58.80 -9.52
C GLU A 82 102.10 -60.26 -9.09
N CYS A 83 102.03 -60.47 -7.78
CA CYS A 83 101.50 -61.70 -7.21
C CYS A 83 99.99 -61.59 -7.06
N VAL A 84 99.26 -62.62 -7.51
CA VAL A 84 97.80 -62.72 -7.45
C VAL A 84 97.41 -63.90 -6.57
N THR A 85 96.46 -63.73 -5.67
CA THR A 85 95.88 -64.84 -4.89
C THR A 85 94.36 -64.82 -4.95
N GLU A 86 93.76 -66.00 -5.06
CA GLU A 86 92.34 -66.18 -4.73
C GLU A 86 92.16 -66.04 -3.21
N LYS A 87 91.18 -65.25 -2.79
CA LYS A 87 90.78 -65.08 -1.38
C LYS A 87 89.29 -65.22 -1.25
N GLU A 88 88.86 -66.16 -0.40
CA GLU A 88 87.46 -66.32 -0.06
C GLU A 88 86.99 -65.15 0.82
N VAL A 89 85.92 -64.50 0.38
CA VAL A 89 85.16 -63.51 1.15
C VAL A 89 83.73 -64.02 1.32
N LYS A 90 83.07 -63.57 2.39
CA LYS A 90 81.68 -63.94 2.64
C LYS A 90 80.78 -63.36 1.53
N SER A 91 79.81 -64.15 1.11
CA SER A 91 78.71 -63.67 0.29
C SER A 91 77.82 -62.71 1.09
N VAL A 92 77.12 -61.84 0.37
CA VAL A 92 76.18 -60.86 0.93
C VAL A 92 74.77 -61.35 0.61
N LEU A 93 73.84 -61.16 1.54
CA LEU A 93 72.41 -61.38 1.32
C LEU A 93 71.76 -60.04 0.98
N ILE A 94 71.06 -59.96 -0.14
CA ILE A 94 70.29 -58.78 -0.53
C ILE A 94 68.81 -59.11 -0.71
N CYS A 95 67.97 -58.11 -0.48
CA CYS A 95 66.53 -58.14 -0.67
C CYS A 95 66.10 -57.12 -1.74
N GLY A 96 64.84 -57.19 -2.17
CA GLY A 96 64.24 -56.23 -3.08
C GLY A 96 63.98 -54.87 -2.44
N GLU A 97 63.56 -53.92 -3.26
CA GLU A 97 63.19 -52.59 -2.79
C GLU A 97 61.93 -52.65 -1.91
N ASN A 98 61.97 -52.02 -0.73
CA ASN A 98 60.96 -52.10 0.35
C ASN A 98 60.87 -53.46 1.10
N GLU A 99 61.88 -54.32 1.00
CA GLU A 99 61.96 -55.59 1.75
C GLU A 99 62.98 -55.51 2.89
N ARG A 100 62.70 -56.23 4.00
CA ARG A 100 63.57 -56.26 5.18
C ARG A 100 64.29 -57.60 5.27
N LEU A 101 65.63 -57.58 5.31
CA LEU A 101 66.42 -58.78 5.58
C LEU A 101 66.29 -59.17 7.07
N GLU A 102 65.74 -60.35 7.34
CA GLU A 102 65.71 -60.98 8.66
C GLU A 102 66.21 -62.43 8.56
N GLY A 103 67.40 -62.69 9.10
CA GLY A 103 68.08 -63.98 8.97
C GLY A 103 68.56 -64.26 7.54
N ASP A 104 68.12 -65.39 6.98
CA ASP A 104 68.37 -65.82 5.59
C ASP A 104 67.28 -65.37 4.60
N ARG A 105 66.30 -64.57 5.07
CA ARG A 105 65.05 -64.28 4.36
C ARG A 105 64.77 -62.78 4.26
N CYS A 106 64.03 -62.44 3.21
CA CYS A 106 63.45 -61.12 3.00
C CYS A 106 61.99 -61.18 3.42
N GLU A 107 61.63 -60.36 4.41
CA GLU A 107 60.24 -60.09 4.78
C GLU A 107 59.69 -58.96 3.91
N LEU A 108 58.45 -59.15 3.44
CA LEU A 108 57.66 -58.17 2.71
C LEU A 108 56.27 -58.04 3.36
N GLU A 109 55.85 -56.81 3.63
CA GLU A 109 54.47 -56.51 4.04
C GLU A 109 53.58 -56.37 2.80
N GLU A 110 52.86 -57.43 2.43
CA GLU A 110 51.84 -57.36 1.39
C GLU A 110 50.56 -56.70 1.95
N ALA A 111 50.11 -55.63 1.31
CA ALA A 111 48.84 -54.97 1.62
C ALA A 111 47.85 -55.07 0.45
N ILE A 112 46.60 -55.44 0.75
CA ILE A 112 45.46 -55.42 -0.17
C ILE A 112 44.27 -54.72 0.51
N ARG A 113 43.39 -54.09 -0.27
CA ARG A 113 42.16 -53.49 0.30
C ARG A 113 41.27 -54.57 0.92
N GLY A 114 40.71 -54.31 2.09
CA GLY A 114 39.70 -55.18 2.69
C GLY A 114 38.40 -55.21 1.89
N LEU A 115 37.69 -56.33 1.91
CA LEU A 115 36.36 -56.44 1.31
C LEU A 115 35.37 -55.67 2.18
N ALA A 116 34.95 -54.51 1.69
CA ALA A 116 33.93 -53.66 2.29
C ALA A 116 32.55 -54.33 2.25
N SER A 117 31.83 -54.28 3.36
CA SER A 117 30.47 -54.77 3.52
C SER A 117 29.68 -53.87 4.47
N CYS A 118 28.34 -53.90 4.39
CA CYS A 118 27.48 -53.06 5.20
C CYS A 118 26.57 -53.86 6.14
N PRO A 119 26.14 -53.28 7.26
CA PRO A 119 25.02 -53.79 8.06
C PRO A 119 23.75 -53.96 7.21
N ARG A 120 22.81 -54.77 7.72
CA ARG A 120 21.50 -54.95 7.06
C ARG A 120 20.81 -53.61 6.83
N ASP A 121 20.14 -53.50 5.69
CA ASP A 121 19.41 -52.33 5.22
C ASP A 121 20.26 -51.09 4.88
N TYR A 122 21.60 -51.18 4.93
CA TYR A 122 22.52 -50.15 4.42
C TYR A 122 23.19 -50.58 3.12
N THR A 123 23.33 -49.64 2.19
CA THR A 123 24.00 -49.82 0.88
C THR A 123 25.36 -49.15 0.90
N PHE A 124 26.39 -49.79 0.34
CA PHE A 124 27.72 -49.19 0.21
C PHE A 124 27.75 -48.19 -0.94
N THR A 125 28.04 -46.92 -0.65
CA THR A 125 28.09 -45.84 -1.67
C THR A 125 29.51 -45.58 -2.21
N GLY A 126 30.47 -46.44 -1.89
CA GLY A 126 31.88 -46.32 -2.28
C GLY A 126 32.78 -45.71 -1.20
N THR A 127 32.20 -44.92 -0.27
CA THR A 127 32.93 -44.30 0.85
C THR A 127 32.37 -44.66 2.23
N ALA A 128 31.07 -44.93 2.33
CA ALA A 128 30.41 -45.33 3.58
C ALA A 128 29.20 -46.24 3.31
N CYS A 129 28.64 -46.79 4.40
CA CYS A 129 27.37 -47.51 4.38
C CYS A 129 26.24 -46.51 4.66
N MET A 130 25.29 -46.39 3.74
CA MET A 130 24.21 -45.39 3.79
C MET A 130 22.83 -46.01 3.60
N ARG A 131 21.83 -45.49 4.31
CA ARG A 131 20.41 -45.85 4.16
C ARG A 131 19.57 -44.58 4.14
N SER A 132 18.74 -44.40 3.12
CA SER A 132 17.70 -43.37 3.11
C SER A 132 16.43 -43.85 3.80
N GLN A 133 15.64 -42.90 4.29
CA GLN A 133 14.26 -43.10 4.72
C GLN A 133 13.43 -41.95 4.20
N GLU A 134 12.34 -42.27 3.51
CA GLU A 134 11.40 -41.30 2.98
C GLU A 134 10.19 -41.17 3.90
N ALA A 135 9.78 -39.93 4.18
CA ALA A 135 8.53 -39.59 4.81
C ALA A 135 7.78 -38.56 3.94
N LYS A 136 6.48 -38.40 4.16
CA LYS A 136 5.74 -37.27 3.56
C LYS A 136 6.05 -36.00 4.36
N ALA A 137 6.26 -34.89 3.66
CA ALA A 137 6.30 -33.59 4.33
C ALA A 137 4.93 -33.26 4.93
N GLN A 138 4.95 -32.52 6.05
CA GLN A 138 3.75 -32.04 6.73
C GLN A 138 3.45 -30.60 6.30
N LEU A 139 2.18 -30.20 6.40
CA LEU A 139 1.76 -28.81 6.26
C LEU A 139 2.04 -28.06 7.56
N TYR A 140 2.85 -27.00 7.49
CA TYR A 140 3.23 -26.17 8.63
C TYR A 140 2.78 -24.72 8.41
N CYS A 141 2.49 -24.03 9.51
CA CYS A 141 2.05 -22.64 9.55
C CYS A 141 3.00 -21.80 10.39
N GLU A 142 3.31 -20.60 9.92
CA GLU A 142 4.14 -19.64 10.67
C GLU A 142 3.49 -19.24 12.01
N ASP A 143 4.33 -18.78 12.95
CA ASP A 143 3.92 -18.44 14.31
C ASP A 143 2.72 -17.47 14.34
N GLY A 144 1.64 -17.91 14.99
CA GLY A 144 0.39 -17.16 15.13
C GLY A 144 -0.68 -17.48 14.08
N TYR A 145 -0.37 -18.24 13.04
CA TYR A 145 -1.37 -18.84 12.14
C TYR A 145 -1.74 -20.26 12.61
N LYS A 146 -2.89 -20.77 12.18
CA LYS A 146 -3.35 -22.14 12.43
C LYS A 146 -3.79 -22.79 11.13
N LEU A 147 -3.50 -24.09 10.96
CA LEU A 147 -3.96 -24.84 9.81
C LEU A 147 -5.49 -24.95 9.82
N SER A 148 -6.12 -24.51 8.72
CA SER A 148 -7.56 -24.57 8.50
C SER A 148 -7.90 -25.80 7.64
N HIS A 149 -9.11 -25.85 7.08
CA HIS A 149 -9.51 -26.91 6.17
C HIS A 149 -8.72 -26.85 4.85
N GLY A 150 -7.79 -27.79 4.67
CA GLY A 150 -6.97 -27.93 3.46
C GLY A 150 -5.50 -27.56 3.70
N ASP A 151 -4.95 -26.78 2.79
CA ASP A 151 -3.57 -26.30 2.73
C ASP A 151 -3.44 -24.80 3.08
N LEU A 152 -4.41 -24.24 3.80
CA LEU A 152 -4.44 -22.83 4.18
C LEU A 152 -4.20 -22.64 5.68
N CYS A 153 -3.22 -21.79 6.00
CA CYS A 153 -2.96 -21.26 7.32
C CYS A 153 -3.78 -19.98 7.53
N VAL A 154 -4.51 -19.89 8.64
CA VAL A 154 -5.42 -18.78 8.95
C VAL A 154 -5.06 -18.18 10.30
N ARG A 155 -4.98 -16.85 10.35
CA ARG A 155 -4.82 -16.05 11.57
C ARG A 155 -6.03 -15.15 11.74
N GLU A 156 -6.78 -15.36 12.82
CA GLU A 156 -7.86 -14.45 13.20
C GLU A 156 -7.30 -13.24 13.96
N MET A 157 -7.55 -12.04 13.45
CA MET A 157 -7.31 -10.79 14.17
C MET A 157 -8.62 -10.28 14.74
N LYS A 158 -8.65 -9.95 16.04
CA LYS A 158 -9.84 -9.48 16.77
C LYS A 158 -9.48 -8.29 17.64
N ALA A 159 -10.14 -7.16 17.40
CA ALA A 159 -9.97 -5.89 18.11
C ALA A 159 -11.33 -5.32 18.55
N LYS A 160 -11.32 -4.39 19.51
CA LYS A 160 -12.50 -3.58 19.80
C LYS A 160 -12.58 -2.43 18.79
N PRO A 161 -13.78 -2.03 18.33
CA PRO A 161 -13.92 -0.80 17.56
C PRO A 161 -13.61 0.42 18.41
N ASP A 162 -12.90 1.38 17.82
CA ASP A 162 -12.70 2.70 18.41
C ASP A 162 -13.97 3.54 18.20
N THR A 163 -14.21 4.49 19.10
CA THR A 163 -15.41 5.34 19.12
C THR A 163 -15.07 6.77 18.75
N PHE A 164 -15.67 7.26 17.67
CA PHE A 164 -15.36 8.56 17.07
C PHE A 164 -16.58 9.48 17.08
N CYS A 165 -16.33 10.78 17.21
CA CYS A 165 -17.34 11.82 17.05
C CYS A 165 -17.08 12.64 15.77
N PRO A 166 -18.13 13.20 15.14
CA PRO A 166 -17.96 14.05 13.97
C PRO A 166 -17.22 15.35 14.32
N THR A 167 -16.58 15.97 13.31
CA THR A 167 -15.79 17.18 13.46
C THR A 167 -16.56 18.30 14.17
N GLY A 168 -16.00 18.86 15.24
CA GLY A 168 -16.62 19.91 16.05
C GLY A 168 -17.51 19.41 17.20
N ALA A 169 -17.80 18.11 17.29
CA ALA A 169 -18.54 17.54 18.42
C ALA A 169 -17.62 17.25 19.62
N ARG A 170 -18.13 17.45 20.84
CA ARG A 170 -17.47 17.06 22.09
C ARG A 170 -17.83 15.62 22.44
N GLN A 171 -16.83 14.75 22.59
CA GLN A 171 -17.03 13.39 23.05
C GLN A 171 -17.13 13.32 24.59
N GLN A 172 -18.06 12.51 25.10
CA GLN A 172 -18.17 12.15 26.51
C GLN A 172 -18.68 10.70 26.63
N GLY A 173 -17.74 9.75 26.63
CA GLY A 173 -18.04 8.33 26.51
C GLY A 173 -18.54 7.96 25.12
N ASP A 174 -19.54 7.07 25.05
CA ASP A 174 -20.20 6.61 23.81
C ASP A 174 -21.21 7.63 23.23
N LYS A 175 -21.04 8.92 23.59
CA LYS A 175 -21.93 10.02 23.20
C LYS A 175 -21.13 11.21 22.68
N CYS A 176 -21.65 11.80 21.61
CA CYS A 176 -21.14 13.01 20.98
C CYS A 176 -22.14 14.14 21.17
N PHE A 177 -21.65 15.26 21.68
CA PHE A 177 -22.43 16.47 21.94
C PHE A 177 -22.07 17.52 20.87
N ILE A 178 -23.03 17.81 20.01
CA ILE A 178 -22.92 18.77 18.90
C ILE A 178 -23.61 20.06 19.35
N LEU A 179 -22.90 21.19 19.24
CA LEU A 179 -23.48 22.52 19.42
C LEU A 179 -23.82 23.11 18.05
N GLU A 180 -25.10 23.09 17.70
CA GLU A 180 -25.60 23.87 16.58
C GLU A 180 -25.81 25.32 17.01
N SER A 181 -25.46 26.26 16.13
CA SER A 181 -25.79 27.67 16.29
C SER A 181 -26.73 28.15 15.17
N SER A 182 -27.60 29.07 15.51
CA SER A 182 -28.56 29.70 14.60
C SER A 182 -28.60 31.21 14.92
N PRO A 183 -28.76 32.11 13.93
CA PRO A 183 -29.03 33.50 14.22
C PRO A 183 -30.38 33.65 14.92
N PRO A 184 -30.51 34.54 15.92
CA PRO A 184 -31.82 34.90 16.45
C PRO A 184 -32.65 35.61 15.36
N HIS A 185 -33.97 35.45 15.44
CA HIS A 185 -34.91 36.15 14.56
C HIS A 185 -35.67 37.24 15.32
N VAL A 186 -36.08 38.29 14.59
CA VAL A 186 -36.92 39.36 15.13
C VAL A 186 -38.34 38.84 15.30
N ALA A 187 -38.83 38.85 16.52
CA ALA A 187 -40.20 38.49 16.87
C ALA A 187 -40.94 39.71 17.44
N CYS A 188 -42.25 39.74 17.22
CA CYS A 188 -43.14 40.78 17.72
C CYS A 188 -43.93 40.30 18.93
N GLY A 189 -44.18 41.21 19.88
CA GLY A 189 -45.07 40.92 21.02
C GLY A 189 -46.46 40.50 20.57
N ARG A 190 -47.13 39.64 21.35
CA ARG A 190 -48.44 39.05 21.01
C ARG A 190 -49.45 40.11 20.54
N GLY A 191 -49.95 39.93 19.33
CA GLY A 191 -50.92 40.84 18.69
C GLY A 191 -50.32 41.94 17.81
N TYR A 192 -48.99 41.97 17.62
CA TYR A 192 -48.31 42.82 16.63
C TYR A 192 -47.71 41.95 15.51
N GLU A 193 -47.72 42.45 14.29
CA GLU A 193 -47.18 41.80 13.08
C GLU A 193 -45.97 42.59 12.57
N LEU A 194 -45.03 41.94 11.88
CA LEU A 194 -43.78 42.58 11.41
C LEU A 194 -44.01 43.24 10.04
N GLU A 195 -44.25 44.56 10.05
CA GLU A 195 -44.44 45.37 8.84
C GLU A 195 -43.20 46.24 8.60
N SER A 196 -42.51 46.04 7.46
CA SER A 196 -41.35 46.86 7.04
C SER A 196 -40.25 47.03 8.10
N GLY A 197 -40.01 46.00 8.91
CA GLY A 197 -38.99 45.99 9.96
C GLY A 197 -39.44 46.59 11.30
N MET A 198 -40.72 46.94 11.47
CA MET A 198 -41.31 47.38 12.74
C MET A 198 -42.46 46.47 13.14
N CYS A 199 -42.65 46.24 14.44
CA CYS A 199 -43.82 45.53 14.94
C CYS A 199 -45.02 46.48 14.98
N VAL A 200 -46.03 46.23 14.16
CA VAL A 200 -47.22 47.07 13.98
C VAL A 200 -48.48 46.28 14.34
N ARG A 201 -49.41 46.91 15.05
CA ARG A 201 -50.77 46.41 15.25
C ARG A 201 -51.75 47.45 14.71
N VAL A 202 -52.57 47.03 13.77
CA VAL A 202 -53.63 47.85 13.15
C VAL A 202 -54.93 47.67 13.95
N GLU A 203 -55.43 48.76 14.52
CA GLU A 203 -56.78 48.83 15.07
C GLU A 203 -57.70 49.49 14.04
N THR A 204 -58.90 48.95 13.82
CA THR A 204 -59.88 49.50 12.87
C THR A 204 -61.21 49.81 13.54
N VAL A 205 -61.81 50.95 13.18
CA VAL A 205 -63.15 51.38 13.60
C VAL A 205 -63.94 51.86 12.38
N ARG A 206 -65.27 51.91 12.49
CA ARG A 206 -66.14 52.42 11.43
C ARG A 206 -66.16 53.96 11.46
N PRO A 207 -66.08 54.66 10.31
CA PRO A 207 -66.27 56.10 10.24
C PRO A 207 -67.72 56.51 10.52
N ASP A 208 -67.91 57.68 11.13
CA ASP A 208 -69.21 58.33 11.24
C ASP A 208 -69.50 59.14 9.96
N GLN A 209 -70.78 59.18 9.55
CA GLN A 209 -71.26 60.08 8.49
C GLN A 209 -71.75 61.41 9.08
N LYS A 210 -71.31 62.54 8.52
CA LYS A 210 -71.75 63.88 8.93
C LYS A 210 -72.20 64.72 7.73
N CYS A 211 -73.34 65.39 7.90
CA CYS A 211 -73.93 66.27 6.89
C CYS A 211 -73.37 67.71 6.97
N PRO A 212 -73.35 68.45 5.85
CA PRO A 212 -73.07 69.88 5.85
C PRO A 212 -74.05 70.69 6.73
N HIS A 213 -73.60 71.84 7.23
CA HIS A 213 -74.45 72.75 8.01
C HIS A 213 -75.73 73.12 7.23
N GLY A 214 -76.88 73.02 7.91
CA GLY A 214 -78.21 73.24 7.32
C GLY A 214 -78.91 71.98 6.82
N TYR A 215 -78.18 70.89 6.56
CA TYR A 215 -78.76 69.62 6.10
C TYR A 215 -79.01 68.64 7.26
N ARG A 216 -80.02 67.79 7.11
CA ARG A 216 -80.38 66.69 8.02
C ARG A 216 -80.07 65.35 7.34
N MET A 217 -79.65 64.36 8.13
CA MET A 217 -79.43 63.00 7.63
C MET A 217 -80.77 62.28 7.46
N ASP A 218 -81.07 61.81 6.25
CA ASP A 218 -82.28 61.07 5.92
C ASP A 218 -81.92 59.89 5.00
N ASN A 219 -82.10 58.66 5.49
CA ASN A 219 -81.83 57.41 4.76
C ASN A 219 -80.44 57.36 4.07
N GLY A 220 -79.39 57.86 4.75
CA GLY A 220 -78.02 57.86 4.25
C GLY A 220 -77.67 59.01 3.29
N VAL A 221 -78.62 59.90 2.99
CA VAL A 221 -78.43 61.09 2.15
C VAL A 221 -78.70 62.36 2.96
N CYS A 222 -77.95 63.46 2.75
CA CYS A 222 -78.19 64.71 3.46
C CYS A 222 -79.24 65.55 2.71
N ARG A 223 -80.31 65.94 3.41
CA ARG A 223 -81.45 66.69 2.84
C ARG A 223 -81.72 68.00 3.57
N ASN A 224 -82.16 69.01 2.82
CA ASN A 224 -82.72 70.26 3.34
C ASN A 224 -84.04 70.54 2.61
N VAL A 225 -85.06 71.03 3.33
CA VAL A 225 -86.41 71.29 2.78
C VAL A 225 -86.79 72.75 3.04
N VAL A 226 -87.23 73.44 1.99
CA VAL A 226 -87.59 74.86 2.02
C VAL A 226 -89.07 75.03 1.63
N ARG A 227 -89.78 75.96 2.30
CA ARG A 227 -91.21 76.25 2.09
C ARG A 227 -91.41 77.62 1.45
N LEU A 228 -92.34 77.69 0.49
CA LEU A 228 -92.68 78.87 -0.31
C LEU A 228 -94.20 79.12 -0.32
N GLN A 229 -94.61 80.35 -0.66
CA GLN A 229 -96.03 80.75 -0.76
C GLN A 229 -96.51 80.78 -2.22
N PRO A 230 -97.80 80.48 -2.52
CA PRO A 230 -98.34 80.49 -3.89
C PRO A 230 -98.75 81.89 -4.36
N ASN A 231 -98.85 82.07 -5.69
CA ASN A 231 -99.30 83.31 -6.31
C ASN A 231 -100.81 83.30 -6.62
N ALA A 232 -101.41 84.48 -6.78
CA ALA A 232 -102.83 84.68 -7.10
C ALA A 232 -103.01 85.38 -8.47
N VAL A 233 -103.99 84.93 -9.27
CA VAL A 233 -104.20 85.40 -10.65
C VAL A 233 -105.70 85.62 -10.94
N CYS A 234 -106.04 86.77 -11.54
CA CYS A 234 -107.41 87.11 -11.99
C CYS A 234 -107.62 86.77 -13.49
N PRO A 235 -108.88 86.49 -13.91
CA PRO A 235 -109.23 86.33 -15.32
C PRO A 235 -109.24 87.68 -16.06
N ALA A 236 -109.15 87.62 -17.39
CA ALA A 236 -109.10 88.81 -18.25
C ALA A 236 -110.30 89.76 -18.06
N GLY A 237 -110.06 91.06 -18.27
CA GLY A 237 -111.07 92.11 -18.16
C GLY A 237 -111.49 92.50 -16.73
N HIS A 238 -110.82 91.97 -15.70
CA HIS A 238 -111.12 92.27 -14.30
C HIS A 238 -109.84 92.62 -13.53
N ASP A 239 -109.81 93.78 -12.88
CA ASP A 239 -108.67 94.23 -12.08
C ASP A 239 -108.74 93.71 -10.64
N PHE A 240 -107.61 93.28 -10.08
CA PHE A 240 -107.52 92.79 -8.71
C PHE A 240 -107.40 93.94 -7.71
N ASN A 241 -108.43 94.18 -6.90
CA ASN A 241 -108.47 95.28 -5.93
C ASN A 241 -107.76 94.99 -4.59
N GLY A 242 -106.91 93.95 -4.54
CA GLY A 242 -106.30 93.45 -3.30
C GLY A 242 -107.16 92.44 -2.53
N ARG A 243 -108.39 92.15 -2.96
CA ARG A 243 -109.23 91.07 -2.39
C ARG A 243 -110.04 90.30 -3.44
N GLU A 244 -110.60 90.97 -4.43
CA GLU A 244 -111.46 90.40 -5.48
C GLU A 244 -111.16 91.01 -6.86
N CYS A 245 -111.63 90.38 -7.94
CA CYS A 245 -111.50 90.89 -9.31
C CYS A 245 -112.79 91.66 -9.72
N VAL A 246 -112.69 92.89 -10.26
CA VAL A 246 -113.84 93.82 -10.46
C VAL A 246 -113.86 94.54 -11.83
N MET A 247 -115.03 95.08 -12.23
CA MET A 247 -115.30 95.77 -13.53
C MET A 247 -116.44 96.83 -13.40
N SER A 248 -116.51 97.90 -14.23
CA SER A 248 -117.44 99.07 -14.06
C SER A 248 -117.89 99.76 -15.39
N GLN A 249 -119.05 100.47 -15.42
CA GLN A 249 -119.66 101.15 -16.61
C GLN A 249 -120.51 102.43 -16.26
N LEU A 250 -120.83 103.34 -17.22
CA LEU A 250 -121.32 104.76 -17.05
C LEU A 250 -122.36 105.27 -18.13
N ALA A 251 -123.21 106.29 -17.86
CA ALA A 251 -124.16 106.99 -18.81
C ALA A 251 -124.77 108.36 -18.33
N GLU A 252 -125.41 109.18 -19.21
CA GLU A 252 -125.83 110.62 -19.00
C GLU A 252 -127.31 111.04 -19.41
N PRO A 253 -127.87 112.25 -19.04
CA PRO A 253 -129.33 112.62 -19.07
C PRO A 253 -129.79 113.91 -19.88
N THR A 254 -131.09 114.31 -19.85
CA THR A 254 -131.74 115.40 -20.67
C THR A 254 -132.87 116.27 -20.00
N LEU A 255 -133.32 117.42 -20.58
CA LEU A 255 -134.27 118.45 -20.01
C LEU A 255 -135.16 119.23 -21.05
N LYS A 256 -136.20 120.03 -20.62
CA LYS A 256 -137.16 120.86 -21.45
C LYS A 256 -137.91 122.02 -20.71
N CYS A 257 -138.41 123.07 -21.40
CA CYS A 257 -139.40 124.13 -20.98
C CYS A 257 -140.02 124.95 -22.19
N GLU A 258 -140.97 125.90 -21.97
CA GLU A 258 -141.88 126.54 -22.99
C GLU A 258 -141.86 128.11 -23.12
N GLU A 259 -142.90 128.76 -23.72
CA GLU A 259 -142.80 129.88 -24.70
C GLU A 259 -142.93 131.38 -24.27
N GLY A 260 -142.27 132.29 -25.03
CA GLY A 260 -142.66 133.71 -25.29
C GLY A 260 -141.60 134.81 -24.98
N PHE A 261 -141.75 136.12 -25.29
CA PHE A 261 -142.43 136.92 -26.34
C PHE A 261 -142.13 138.44 -26.05
N GLN A 262 -141.72 139.38 -26.94
CA GLN A 262 -141.10 139.29 -28.28
C GLN A 262 -140.09 140.44 -28.61
N LEU A 263 -140.46 141.59 -29.24
CA LEU A 263 -139.50 142.51 -29.92
C LEU A 263 -140.00 143.96 -30.17
N GLU A 264 -139.12 144.97 -30.07
CA GLU A 264 -139.19 146.27 -30.78
C GLU A 264 -137.81 146.73 -31.30
N GLY A 265 -137.73 147.18 -32.56
CA GLY A 265 -136.50 147.75 -33.14
C GLY A 265 -135.34 146.74 -33.33
N PRO A 266 -134.12 147.24 -33.64
CA PRO A 266 -132.98 146.37 -33.98
C PRO A 266 -132.31 145.67 -32.78
N THR A 267 -132.64 146.05 -31.53
CA THR A 267 -132.10 145.44 -30.30
C THR A 267 -133.06 145.60 -29.11
N CYS A 268 -133.36 144.52 -28.37
CA CYS A 268 -134.11 144.56 -27.11
C CYS A 268 -133.34 143.95 -25.91
N VAL A 269 -133.76 144.32 -24.70
CA VAL A 269 -132.98 144.31 -23.44
C VAL A 269 -133.93 144.31 -22.21
N LYS A 270 -133.62 143.84 -20.97
CA LYS A 270 -132.44 143.15 -20.38
C LYS A 270 -132.70 142.86 -18.87
N ARG A 271 -132.46 141.62 -18.39
CA ARG A 271 -132.47 141.17 -16.95
C ARG A 271 -133.88 141.07 -16.32
N ILE A 272 -134.18 140.27 -15.28
CA ILE A 272 -133.36 139.59 -14.22
C ILE A 272 -133.69 138.07 -14.11
N GLU A 273 -132.91 137.31 -13.33
CA GLU A 273 -132.72 135.84 -13.33
C GLU A 273 -133.44 135.04 -12.21
N LYS A 274 -133.74 133.74 -12.44
CA LYS A 274 -133.57 132.61 -11.47
C LYS A 274 -133.71 131.22 -12.14
N ALA A 275 -133.37 130.12 -11.44
CA ALA A 275 -133.06 128.79 -12.03
C ALA A 275 -133.69 127.55 -11.30
N ALA A 276 -133.53 126.35 -11.89
CA ALA A 276 -134.14 125.05 -11.47
C ALA A 276 -133.12 123.87 -11.31
N LYS A 277 -133.58 122.63 -11.06
CA LYS A 277 -132.76 121.43 -10.69
C LYS A 277 -133.07 120.12 -11.48
N PRO A 278 -132.13 119.15 -11.58
CA PRO A 278 -132.28 117.83 -12.26
C PRO A 278 -132.39 116.58 -11.32
N GLU A 279 -132.61 115.38 -11.90
CA GLU A 279 -132.80 114.07 -11.22
C GLU A 279 -132.26 112.88 -12.07
N CYS A 280 -132.07 111.65 -11.54
CA CYS A 280 -131.43 110.50 -12.24
C CYS A 280 -132.22 109.15 -12.14
N PRO A 281 -132.11 108.20 -13.10
CA PRO A 281 -132.92 106.97 -13.13
C PRO A 281 -132.61 105.86 -12.11
N MET A 282 -133.60 105.00 -11.88
CA MET A 282 -133.58 103.87 -10.92
C MET A 282 -132.50 102.80 -11.20
N LYS A 283 -131.96 102.23 -10.10
CA LYS A 283 -130.92 101.17 -10.05
C LYS A 283 -129.50 101.57 -10.49
N TYR A 284 -129.22 102.88 -10.55
CA TYR A 284 -127.86 103.44 -10.62
C TYR A 284 -127.68 104.44 -9.47
N GLU A 285 -126.47 104.54 -8.91
CA GLU A 285 -126.16 105.57 -7.90
C GLU A 285 -125.59 106.83 -8.58
N TYR A 286 -126.15 108.00 -8.28
CA TYR A 286 -125.64 109.29 -8.75
C TYR A 286 -124.41 109.70 -7.92
N LYS A 287 -123.22 109.63 -8.52
CA LYS A 287 -121.93 109.99 -7.91
C LYS A 287 -121.09 110.75 -8.93
N ASN A 288 -120.52 111.89 -8.53
CA ASN A 288 -119.68 112.75 -9.38
C ASN A 288 -120.36 113.13 -10.73
N ASN A 289 -121.59 113.64 -10.65
CA ASN A 289 -122.46 114.03 -11.77
C ASN A 289 -122.94 112.91 -12.73
N ILE A 290 -122.52 111.65 -12.53
CA ILE A 290 -122.86 110.52 -13.42
C ILE A 290 -123.50 109.38 -12.60
N CYS A 291 -124.26 108.49 -13.24
CA CYS A 291 -124.95 107.37 -12.59
C CYS A 291 -124.26 106.02 -12.87
N VAL A 292 -123.94 105.22 -11.81
CA VAL A 292 -123.04 104.02 -11.86
C VAL A 292 -123.60 102.73 -11.23
N LYS A 293 -122.99 101.58 -11.57
CA LYS A 293 -123.35 100.20 -11.13
C LYS A 293 -122.13 99.23 -11.19
N GLN A 294 -122.04 98.21 -10.32
CA GLN A 294 -120.88 97.29 -10.18
C GLN A 294 -121.24 95.81 -9.83
N THR A 295 -120.29 94.87 -10.01
CA THR A 295 -120.36 93.40 -9.70
C THR A 295 -118.93 92.81 -9.45
N SER A 296 -118.75 91.70 -8.71
CA SER A 296 -117.42 91.06 -8.42
C SER A 296 -117.38 89.51 -8.51
N VAL A 297 -116.17 88.93 -8.61
CA VAL A 297 -115.89 87.47 -8.65
C VAL A 297 -114.52 87.13 -7.98
N LYS A 298 -114.27 85.87 -7.57
CA LYS A 298 -113.07 85.38 -6.85
C LYS A 298 -112.01 84.67 -7.72
N PRO A 299 -110.70 84.77 -7.40
CA PRO A 299 -109.57 84.21 -8.18
C PRO A 299 -109.11 82.77 -7.82
N LYS A 300 -108.13 82.23 -8.59
CA LYS A 300 -107.45 80.93 -8.41
C LYS A 300 -105.98 81.12 -7.94
N SER A 301 -105.34 80.06 -7.46
CA SER A 301 -103.96 80.04 -6.89
C SER A 301 -103.12 78.86 -7.40
N GLU A 302 -101.85 79.08 -7.75
CA GLU A 302 -100.91 78.05 -8.24
C GLU A 302 -99.47 78.25 -7.68
N CYS A 303 -98.65 77.18 -7.63
CA CYS A 303 -97.27 77.17 -7.09
C CYS A 303 -96.21 77.48 -8.17
N PRO A 304 -95.03 78.01 -7.78
CA PRO A 304 -93.94 78.32 -8.72
C PRO A 304 -93.15 77.08 -9.17
N GLU A 305 -92.55 77.20 -10.36
CA GLU A 305 -91.75 76.16 -11.02
C GLU A 305 -90.59 75.66 -10.15
N GLY A 306 -90.36 74.34 -10.16
CA GLY A 306 -89.35 73.68 -9.31
C GLY A 306 -89.81 73.37 -7.87
N SER A 307 -91.06 73.66 -7.51
CA SER A 307 -91.67 73.29 -6.21
C SER A 307 -92.95 72.47 -6.38
N ALA A 308 -93.29 71.64 -5.39
CA ALA A 308 -94.50 70.83 -5.36
C ALA A 308 -95.43 71.27 -4.21
N GLU A 309 -96.74 70.98 -4.29
CA GLU A 309 -97.66 71.25 -3.17
C GLU A 309 -97.29 70.39 -1.94
N ALA A 310 -97.13 71.02 -0.79
CA ALA A 310 -96.79 70.35 0.46
C ALA A 310 -97.97 69.51 0.98
N ALA A 311 -97.69 68.29 1.43
CA ALA A 311 -98.71 67.37 1.93
C ALA A 311 -99.25 67.77 3.33
N GLY A 312 -100.18 68.72 3.38
CA GLY A 312 -100.82 69.15 4.62
C GLY A 312 -101.98 70.15 4.44
N PRO A 313 -102.71 70.47 5.52
CA PRO A 313 -103.84 71.40 5.49
C PRO A 313 -103.40 72.88 5.42
N GLY A 314 -102.82 73.27 4.30
CA GLY A 314 -102.42 74.65 4.01
C GLY A 314 -101.70 74.74 2.67
N LYS A 315 -102.12 75.66 1.80
CA LYS A 315 -101.52 75.85 0.47
C LYS A 315 -100.13 76.48 0.58
N ALA A 316 -99.12 75.64 0.70
CA ALA A 316 -97.70 75.98 0.68
C ALA A 316 -96.97 75.05 -0.29
N CYS A 317 -95.90 75.55 -0.90
CA CYS A 317 -95.10 74.80 -1.86
C CYS A 317 -93.76 74.38 -1.19
N GLU A 318 -93.27 73.17 -1.44
CA GLU A 318 -92.02 72.65 -0.91
C GLU A 318 -91.00 72.32 -2.01
N ALA A 319 -89.72 72.55 -1.70
CA ALA A 319 -88.57 72.17 -2.52
C ALA A 319 -87.51 71.48 -1.65
N VAL A 320 -86.82 70.48 -2.21
CA VAL A 320 -85.87 69.61 -1.49
C VAL A 320 -84.49 69.68 -2.13
N HIS A 321 -83.49 70.09 -1.36
CA HIS A 321 -82.08 70.06 -1.74
C HIS A 321 -81.38 68.83 -1.16
N VAL A 322 -80.45 68.27 -1.93
CA VAL A 322 -79.71 67.03 -1.61
C VAL A 322 -78.21 67.31 -1.65
N ALA A 323 -77.47 66.74 -0.69
CA ALA A 323 -76.02 66.80 -0.61
C ALA A 323 -75.43 65.46 -0.12
N ASP A 324 -74.16 65.21 -0.42
CA ASP A 324 -73.43 64.02 0.04
C ASP A 324 -72.98 64.16 1.50
N ALA A 325 -72.90 63.02 2.20
CA ALA A 325 -72.39 62.94 3.56
C ALA A 325 -70.87 62.73 3.57
N THR A 326 -70.17 63.46 4.43
CA THR A 326 -68.71 63.28 4.61
C THR A 326 -68.41 62.22 5.67
N LEU A 327 -67.40 61.39 5.43
CA LEU A 327 -66.91 60.40 6.39
C LEU A 327 -65.90 61.06 7.34
N VAL A 328 -66.09 60.90 8.65
CA VAL A 328 -65.27 61.50 9.69
C VAL A 328 -64.83 60.42 10.68
N CYS A 329 -63.52 60.32 10.92
CA CYS A 329 -62.96 59.42 11.94
C CYS A 329 -62.91 60.09 13.33
N PRO A 330 -62.90 59.28 14.40
CA PRO A 330 -62.48 59.75 15.72
C PRO A 330 -61.03 60.28 15.71
N SER A 331 -60.69 61.07 16.73
CA SER A 331 -59.29 61.45 17.02
C SER A 331 -58.38 60.22 17.05
N ASP A 332 -57.14 60.40 16.59
CA ASP A 332 -56.09 59.37 16.48
C ASP A 332 -56.33 58.26 15.43
N PHE A 333 -57.41 58.33 14.62
CA PHE A 333 -57.64 57.41 13.50
C PHE A 333 -57.60 58.13 12.14
N SER A 334 -56.96 57.51 11.15
CA SER A 334 -56.86 58.02 9.77
C SER A 334 -57.74 57.20 8.81
N ILE A 335 -58.28 57.83 7.77
CA ILE A 335 -59.06 57.12 6.74
C ILE A 335 -58.12 56.31 5.84
N TYR A 336 -58.34 55.00 5.74
CA TYR A 336 -57.68 54.11 4.78
C TYR A 336 -58.69 53.09 4.23
N ASN A 337 -58.81 53.00 2.90
CA ASN A 337 -59.78 52.13 2.21
C ASN A 337 -61.23 52.18 2.77
N GLY A 338 -61.70 53.38 3.14
CA GLY A 338 -63.05 53.59 3.67
C GLY A 338 -63.26 53.17 5.13
N GLN A 339 -62.20 52.76 5.84
CA GLN A 339 -62.22 52.48 7.28
C GLN A 339 -61.35 53.48 8.04
N CYS A 340 -61.64 53.68 9.32
CA CYS A 340 -60.78 54.45 10.22
C CYS A 340 -59.75 53.50 10.81
N VAL A 341 -58.46 53.73 10.56
CA VAL A 341 -57.37 52.86 11.01
C VAL A 341 -56.40 53.62 11.91
N ARG A 342 -55.91 52.94 12.95
CA ARG A 342 -54.83 53.41 13.83
C ARG A 342 -53.74 52.37 13.88
N LYS A 343 -52.53 52.73 13.42
CA LYS A 343 -51.34 51.89 13.56
C LYS A 343 -50.68 52.18 14.90
N SER A 344 -50.46 51.15 15.70
CA SER A 344 -49.70 51.21 16.95
C SER A 344 -48.41 50.41 16.79
N THR A 345 -47.27 50.97 17.21
CA THR A 345 -45.98 50.27 17.20
C THR A 345 -45.76 49.53 18.52
N GLY A 346 -45.15 48.35 18.43
CA GLY A 346 -44.83 47.48 19.57
C GLY A 346 -43.33 47.23 19.68
N ASN A 347 -42.89 46.78 20.86
CA ASN A 347 -41.50 46.41 21.08
C ASN A 347 -41.14 45.15 20.26
N MET A 348 -40.04 45.25 19.52
CA MET A 348 -39.36 44.11 18.88
C MET A 348 -38.49 43.40 19.92
N HIS A 349 -38.38 42.08 19.84
CA HIS A 349 -37.36 41.33 20.61
C HIS A 349 -36.78 40.17 19.81
N GLN A 350 -35.77 39.50 20.35
CA GLN A 350 -35.03 38.43 19.67
C GLN A 350 -35.47 37.06 20.19
N GLU A 351 -36.09 36.25 19.33
CA GLU A 351 -36.43 34.87 19.64
C GLU A 351 -35.52 33.88 18.95
N CYS A 352 -35.35 32.72 19.58
CA CYS A 352 -34.68 31.59 18.97
C CYS A 352 -35.67 30.70 18.23
N PRO A 353 -35.26 30.08 17.10
CA PRO A 353 -36.05 29.03 16.46
C PRO A 353 -36.40 27.89 17.44
N ALA A 354 -37.50 27.20 17.18
CA ALA A 354 -38.02 26.15 18.06
C ALA A 354 -36.96 25.09 18.41
N GLY A 355 -36.68 24.91 19.71
CA GLY A 355 -35.68 23.97 20.23
C GLY A 355 -34.29 24.56 20.46
N PHE A 356 -34.02 25.80 20.04
CA PHE A 356 -32.80 26.53 20.39
C PHE A 356 -32.99 27.40 21.64
N LYS A 357 -31.91 27.69 22.35
CA LYS A 357 -31.88 28.57 23.54
C LYS A 357 -30.90 29.71 23.32
N MET A 358 -31.26 30.91 23.78
CA MET A 358 -30.40 32.09 23.70
C MET A 358 -29.23 31.98 24.69
N THR A 359 -28.00 32.23 24.26
CA THR A 359 -26.85 32.42 25.16
C THR A 359 -26.79 33.85 25.70
N ARG A 360 -25.81 34.16 26.56
CA ARG A 360 -25.64 35.53 27.10
C ARG A 360 -25.11 36.51 26.04
N GLU A 361 -24.53 35.96 24.98
CA GLU A 361 -23.90 36.65 23.85
C GLU A 361 -24.90 36.89 22.69
N GLY A 362 -26.18 36.54 22.86
CA GLY A 362 -27.22 36.76 21.85
C GLY A 362 -27.23 35.73 20.71
N VAL A 363 -26.56 34.59 20.87
CA VAL A 363 -26.57 33.49 19.88
C VAL A 363 -27.60 32.44 20.29
N CYS A 364 -28.38 31.94 19.34
CA CYS A 364 -29.28 30.81 19.59
C CYS A 364 -28.53 29.50 19.40
N VAL A 365 -28.39 28.70 20.46
CA VAL A 365 -27.69 27.42 20.42
C VAL A 365 -28.59 26.24 20.79
N ARG A 366 -28.31 25.08 20.20
CA ARG A 366 -28.94 23.81 20.54
C ARG A 366 -27.86 22.75 20.73
N GLU A 367 -27.87 22.09 21.88
CA GLU A 367 -27.04 20.92 22.12
C GLU A 367 -27.81 19.67 21.63
N ILE A 368 -27.20 18.91 20.72
CA ILE A 368 -27.70 17.63 20.23
C ILE A 368 -26.77 16.53 20.74
N THR A 369 -27.34 15.51 21.38
CA THR A 369 -26.61 14.29 21.74
C THR A 369 -26.89 13.19 20.72
N GLN A 370 -25.84 12.71 20.06
CA GLN A 370 -25.89 11.49 19.24
C GLN A 370 -24.96 10.41 19.82
N LYS A 371 -25.09 9.16 19.36
CA LYS A 371 -24.13 8.10 19.69
C LYS A 371 -22.80 8.35 18.97
N ALA A 372 -21.70 7.90 19.55
CA ALA A 372 -20.43 7.82 18.83
C ALA A 372 -20.49 6.76 17.71
N GLU A 373 -19.77 7.03 16.61
CA GLU A 373 -19.59 6.07 15.53
C GLU A 373 -18.51 5.07 15.90
N GLN A 374 -18.79 3.79 15.70
CA GLN A 374 -17.78 2.72 15.81
C GLN A 374 -17.08 2.54 14.46
N ARG A 375 -15.75 2.60 14.45
CA ARG A 375 -14.93 2.25 13.28
C ARG A 375 -13.78 1.34 13.72
N CYS A 376 -13.31 0.53 12.79
CA CYS A 376 -12.22 -0.39 13.02
C CYS A 376 -10.86 0.21 12.64
N PRO A 377 -9.76 -0.23 13.28
CA PRO A 377 -8.41 -0.01 12.77
C PRO A 377 -8.27 -0.54 11.33
N GLN A 378 -7.31 -0.01 10.58
CA GLN A 378 -7.11 -0.40 9.18
C GLN A 378 -6.86 -1.91 9.05
N GLY A 379 -7.58 -2.56 8.12
CA GLY A 379 -7.46 -4.00 7.87
C GLY A 379 -8.36 -4.90 8.73
N LEU A 380 -9.32 -4.36 9.49
CA LEU A 380 -10.36 -5.14 10.16
C LEU A 380 -11.77 -4.63 9.81
N ASP A 381 -12.73 -5.54 9.69
CA ASP A 381 -14.14 -5.25 9.41
C ASP A 381 -14.99 -5.36 10.68
N LEU A 382 -16.06 -4.54 10.79
CA LEU A 382 -16.95 -4.58 11.97
C LEU A 382 -17.96 -5.73 11.86
N SER A 383 -17.77 -6.78 12.64
CA SER A 383 -18.72 -7.90 12.76
C SER A 383 -20.01 -7.43 13.44
N LYS A 384 -21.11 -7.47 12.70
CA LYS A 384 -22.44 -7.02 13.17
C LYS A 384 -22.96 -7.87 14.33
N ASP A 385 -22.60 -9.15 14.37
CA ASP A 385 -23.11 -10.13 15.33
C ASP A 385 -22.36 -10.08 16.67
N THR A 386 -21.08 -9.67 16.66
CA THR A 386 -20.22 -9.62 17.86
C THR A 386 -19.92 -8.21 18.35
N GLY A 387 -20.13 -7.18 17.52
CA GLY A 387 -19.74 -5.79 17.83
C GLY A 387 -18.22 -5.58 17.91
N LEU A 388 -17.43 -6.52 17.39
CA LEU A 388 -15.97 -6.50 17.37
C LEU A 388 -15.44 -6.30 15.95
N CYS A 389 -14.27 -5.70 15.85
CA CYS A 389 -13.50 -5.63 14.63
C CYS A 389 -12.78 -6.96 14.41
N ALA A 390 -13.00 -7.59 13.27
CA ALA A 390 -12.40 -8.87 12.93
C ALA A 390 -11.92 -8.88 11.48
N SER A 391 -10.82 -9.60 11.24
CA SER A 391 -10.43 -10.04 9.91
C SER A 391 -9.70 -11.37 9.99
N GLN A 392 -9.70 -12.11 8.88
CA GLN A 392 -8.95 -13.34 8.72
C GLN A 392 -7.86 -13.11 7.68
N ASP A 393 -6.63 -13.32 8.10
CA ASP A 393 -5.44 -13.27 7.27
C ASP A 393 -5.03 -14.70 6.91
N THR A 394 -4.81 -14.96 5.63
CA THR A 394 -4.75 -16.32 5.08
C THR A 394 -3.52 -16.49 4.18
N THR A 395 -2.68 -17.45 4.53
CA THR A 395 -1.45 -17.79 3.79
C THR A 395 -1.46 -19.27 3.39
N PRO A 396 -0.83 -19.68 2.27
CA PRO A 396 -0.61 -21.09 1.98
C PRO A 396 0.28 -21.73 3.05
N ALA A 397 -0.09 -22.92 3.52
CA ALA A 397 0.76 -23.73 4.39
C ALA A 397 1.98 -24.22 3.61
N HIS A 398 3.16 -24.07 4.20
CA HIS A 398 4.39 -24.56 3.57
C HIS A 398 4.69 -25.99 3.98
N LEU A 399 5.34 -26.74 3.10
CA LEU A 399 5.79 -28.09 3.40
C LEU A 399 7.02 -28.03 4.31
N ALA A 400 6.98 -28.76 5.41
CA ALA A 400 8.07 -28.87 6.38
C ALA A 400 8.35 -30.33 6.74
N CYS A 401 9.56 -30.58 7.25
CA CYS A 401 10.00 -31.88 7.72
C CYS A 401 10.30 -31.79 9.22
N GLU A 402 9.65 -32.63 10.04
CA GLU A 402 10.07 -32.84 11.43
C GLU A 402 11.53 -33.33 11.50
N GLN A 403 11.93 -34.14 10.52
CA GLN A 403 13.24 -34.78 10.41
C GLN A 403 13.61 -35.04 8.94
N GLY A 404 14.90 -34.85 8.61
CA GLY A 404 15.40 -35.01 7.24
C GLY A 404 15.25 -33.74 6.39
N GLU A 405 15.70 -33.83 5.14
CA GLU A 405 15.70 -32.71 4.19
C GLU A 405 14.49 -32.78 3.25
N LEU A 406 13.90 -31.63 2.94
CA LEU A 406 12.75 -31.53 2.04
C LEU A 406 13.19 -31.58 0.58
N THR A 407 12.65 -32.54 -0.18
CA THR A 407 12.88 -32.62 -1.63
C THR A 407 11.94 -31.69 -2.41
N PRO A 408 12.29 -31.31 -3.65
CA PRO A 408 11.39 -30.62 -4.58
C PRO A 408 10.10 -31.38 -4.92
N GLN A 409 9.96 -32.65 -4.50
CA GLN A 409 8.76 -33.47 -4.70
C GLN A 409 7.85 -33.53 -3.46
N GLY A 410 8.17 -32.80 -2.38
CA GLY A 410 7.36 -32.78 -1.16
C GLY A 410 7.56 -34.01 -0.26
N THR A 411 8.65 -34.75 -0.44
CA THR A 411 9.07 -35.83 0.46
C THR A 411 10.21 -35.37 1.36
N CYS A 412 10.23 -35.86 2.60
CA CYS A 412 11.33 -35.66 3.53
C CYS A 412 12.28 -36.87 3.42
N VAL A 413 13.53 -36.63 3.04
CA VAL A 413 14.56 -37.67 2.97
C VAL A 413 15.49 -37.54 4.17
N ARG A 414 15.51 -38.55 5.04
CA ARG A 414 16.51 -38.66 6.10
C ARG A 414 17.54 -39.72 5.73
N VAL A 415 18.80 -39.31 5.57
CA VAL A 415 19.94 -40.23 5.37
C VAL A 415 20.50 -40.64 6.72
N TYR A 416 20.75 -41.93 6.88
CA TYR A 416 21.50 -42.52 7.99
C TYR A 416 22.81 -43.07 7.43
N THR A 417 23.91 -42.78 8.11
CA THR A 417 25.25 -43.31 7.81
C THR A 417 25.67 -44.29 8.91
N THR A 418 26.49 -45.27 8.56
CA THR A 418 27.09 -46.21 9.51
C THR A 418 28.48 -46.65 9.03
N GLU A 419 29.25 -47.23 9.95
CA GLU A 419 30.62 -47.70 9.70
C GLU A 419 30.64 -48.84 8.66
N THR A 420 31.72 -48.90 7.88
CA THR A 420 31.90 -49.94 6.85
C THR A 420 32.66 -51.12 7.44
N ILE A 421 32.09 -52.32 7.32
CA ILE A 421 32.66 -53.55 7.87
C ILE A 421 33.65 -54.11 6.85
N PHE A 422 34.96 -53.98 7.12
CA PHE A 422 36.02 -54.55 6.30
C PHE A 422 36.31 -56.00 6.71
N THR A 423 36.43 -56.89 5.73
CA THR A 423 36.78 -58.30 5.94
C THR A 423 37.98 -58.71 5.09
N CYS A 424 38.90 -59.50 5.67
CA CYS A 424 40.11 -59.95 5.00
C CYS A 424 39.99 -61.39 4.47
N PRO A 425 40.59 -61.70 3.30
CA PRO A 425 40.72 -63.08 2.85
C PRO A 425 41.70 -63.87 3.75
N ARG A 426 41.59 -65.20 3.72
CA ARG A 426 42.39 -66.11 4.56
C ARG A 426 43.89 -65.85 4.40
N GLY A 427 44.58 -65.64 5.53
CA GLY A 427 46.02 -65.39 5.60
C GLY A 427 46.41 -63.91 5.76
N PHE A 428 45.47 -62.98 5.64
CA PHE A 428 45.68 -61.55 5.91
C PHE A 428 45.05 -61.15 7.26
N LYS A 429 45.64 -60.18 7.95
CA LYS A 429 45.13 -59.53 9.17
C LYS A 429 44.60 -58.14 8.84
N LEU A 430 43.52 -57.70 9.49
CA LEU A 430 42.97 -56.36 9.29
C LEU A 430 43.82 -55.29 10.00
N LYS A 431 44.11 -54.20 9.29
CA LYS A 431 44.78 -52.97 9.72
C LYS A 431 44.12 -51.83 8.93
N GLU A 432 42.94 -51.43 9.40
CA GLU A 432 41.90 -50.75 8.62
C GLU A 432 42.39 -49.53 7.80
N PRO A 433 41.92 -49.36 6.54
CA PRO A 433 40.98 -50.20 5.78
C PRO A 433 41.67 -51.39 5.05
N ASP A 434 42.96 -51.60 5.31
CA ASP A 434 43.80 -52.55 4.59
C ASP A 434 43.93 -53.90 5.28
N CYS A 435 44.14 -54.93 4.48
CA CYS A 435 44.37 -56.30 4.89
C CYS A 435 45.83 -56.64 4.59
N ILE A 436 46.57 -57.04 5.62
CA ILE A 436 48.02 -57.14 5.59
C ILE A 436 48.51 -58.56 5.89
N ARG A 437 49.51 -59.01 5.14
CA ARG A 437 50.19 -60.28 5.32
C ARG A 437 51.71 -60.09 5.25
N GLN A 438 52.41 -60.61 6.25
CA GLN A 438 53.86 -60.75 6.21
C GLN A 438 54.22 -61.99 5.40
N VAL A 439 55.09 -61.83 4.41
CA VAL A 439 55.54 -62.91 3.51
C VAL A 439 57.06 -62.99 3.53
N GLN A 440 57.60 -64.19 3.76
CA GLN A 440 59.04 -64.47 3.74
C GLN A 440 59.43 -65.20 2.46
N LYS A 441 60.46 -64.69 1.76
CA LYS A 441 61.14 -65.38 0.66
C LYS A 441 62.65 -65.48 0.94
N PRO A 442 63.39 -66.46 0.38
CA PRO A 442 64.84 -66.52 0.57
C PRO A 442 65.53 -65.27 0.04
N ALA A 443 66.53 -64.78 0.76
CA ALA A 443 67.34 -63.65 0.31
C ALA A 443 68.23 -64.03 -0.89
N VAL A 444 68.49 -63.07 -1.77
CA VAL A 444 69.35 -63.32 -2.94
C VAL A 444 70.80 -63.27 -2.48
N VAL A 445 71.50 -64.39 -2.62
CA VAL A 445 72.94 -64.47 -2.37
C VAL A 445 73.66 -63.75 -3.51
N THR A 446 74.48 -62.76 -3.18
CA THR A 446 75.35 -62.04 -4.12
C THR A 446 76.78 -61.94 -3.58
N CYS A 447 77.67 -61.38 -4.39
CA CYS A 447 79.05 -61.09 -4.02
C CYS A 447 79.28 -59.58 -4.00
N PRO A 448 80.17 -59.07 -3.11
CA PRO A 448 80.56 -57.66 -3.13
C PRO A 448 81.33 -57.31 -4.41
N ASP A 449 81.43 -56.03 -4.72
CA ASP A 449 82.10 -55.55 -5.94
C ASP A 449 83.53 -56.08 -6.07
N ASN A 450 83.90 -56.46 -7.30
CA ASN A 450 85.14 -57.14 -7.67
C ASN A 450 85.31 -58.60 -7.16
N ALA A 451 84.32 -59.19 -6.50
CA ALA A 451 84.30 -60.62 -6.18
C ALA A 451 83.45 -61.44 -7.17
N LYS A 452 83.84 -62.70 -7.42
CA LYS A 452 83.07 -63.65 -8.27
C LYS A 452 82.57 -64.85 -7.45
N MET A 453 81.32 -65.27 -7.68
CA MET A 453 80.74 -66.40 -6.96
C MET A 453 81.28 -67.74 -7.48
N ARG A 454 81.67 -68.64 -6.57
CA ARG A 454 82.15 -70.00 -6.89
C ARG A 454 81.73 -70.96 -5.78
N GLY A 455 80.74 -71.82 -6.04
CA GLY A 455 80.29 -72.84 -5.07
C GLY A 455 79.58 -72.30 -3.81
N GLY A 456 79.07 -71.06 -3.84
CA GLY A 456 78.36 -70.43 -2.72
C GLY A 456 79.21 -69.47 -1.88
N THR A 457 80.55 -69.55 -1.98
CA THR A 457 81.47 -68.51 -1.52
C THR A 457 81.76 -67.50 -2.63
N CYS A 458 82.31 -66.35 -2.25
CA CYS A 458 82.75 -65.31 -3.17
C CYS A 458 84.27 -65.24 -3.16
N ILE A 459 84.89 -65.12 -4.32
CA ILE A 459 86.35 -65.07 -4.46
C ILE A 459 86.76 -63.70 -5.00
N VAL A 460 87.61 -63.01 -4.25
CA VAL A 460 88.34 -61.81 -4.68
C VAL A 460 89.73 -62.24 -5.16
N LEU A 461 90.23 -61.59 -6.21
CA LEU A 461 91.63 -61.70 -6.63
C LEU A 461 92.42 -60.54 -5.98
N GLU A 462 93.13 -60.81 -4.90
CA GLU A 462 94.02 -59.80 -4.30
C GLU A 462 95.35 -59.78 -5.05
N ARG A 463 95.80 -58.56 -5.40
CA ARG A 463 97.04 -58.28 -6.14
C ARG A 463 98.02 -57.53 -5.23
N PHE A 464 99.28 -57.95 -5.22
CA PHE A 464 100.31 -57.33 -4.38
C PHE A 464 101.72 -57.54 -4.96
N PRO A 465 102.70 -56.67 -4.65
CA PRO A 465 104.04 -56.76 -5.22
C PRO A 465 104.82 -58.00 -4.73
N PRO A 466 105.65 -58.62 -5.60
CA PRO A 466 106.51 -59.74 -5.22
C PRO A 466 107.58 -59.32 -4.21
N ARG A 467 108.03 -60.27 -3.38
CA ARG A 467 109.07 -60.02 -2.38
C ARG A 467 110.43 -60.52 -2.86
N ILE A 468 111.48 -59.81 -2.50
CA ILE A 468 112.87 -60.23 -2.72
C ILE A 468 113.28 -61.15 -1.55
N PRO A 469 113.82 -62.36 -1.79
CA PRO A 469 114.29 -63.24 -0.73
C PRO A 469 115.55 -62.66 -0.06
N ALA A 470 115.56 -62.64 1.27
CA ALA A 470 116.72 -62.19 2.05
C ALA A 470 117.77 -63.30 2.15
N THR A 471 118.98 -63.04 1.64
CA THR A 471 120.14 -63.92 1.74
C THR A 471 120.83 -63.78 3.11
N THR A 472 121.12 -64.90 3.77
CA THR A 472 121.70 -64.95 5.12
C THR A 472 123.22 -64.79 5.14
N GLY A 473 123.74 -63.93 6.04
CA GLY A 473 125.18 -63.77 6.28
C GLY A 473 125.54 -62.91 7.50
N MET A 474 125.89 -63.57 8.62
CA MET A 474 126.72 -63.10 9.77
C MET A 474 126.44 -61.73 10.44
N SER A 475 125.84 -61.80 11.66
CA SER A 475 126.29 -61.19 12.95
C SER A 475 126.85 -59.75 13.00
N VAL A 476 126.54 -58.85 13.95
CA VAL A 476 125.84 -58.84 15.27
C VAL A 476 125.28 -57.40 15.48
N THR A 477 124.42 -56.99 16.43
CA THR A 477 123.77 -57.50 17.68
C THR A 477 122.24 -57.17 17.61
N GLY A 478 121.34 -57.39 18.59
CA GLY A 478 121.30 -58.07 19.90
C GLY A 478 119.96 -57.75 20.60
N THR A 479 119.43 -58.68 21.40
CA THR A 479 118.30 -58.58 22.39
C THR A 479 117.43 -57.28 22.42
N GLY A 480 116.11 -57.26 22.25
CA GLY A 480 115.11 -58.33 22.00
C GLY A 480 114.09 -58.52 23.14
N THR A 481 112.79 -58.36 22.83
CA THR A 481 111.61 -58.89 23.57
C THR A 481 110.36 -58.72 22.70
N ALA A 482 109.46 -59.70 22.66
CA ALA A 482 108.16 -59.58 21.97
C ALA A 482 107.03 -60.26 22.76
N SER A 483 105.91 -59.56 22.93
CA SER A 483 104.62 -60.08 23.38
C SER A 483 103.56 -59.02 23.03
N SER A 484 102.71 -59.25 22.03
CA SER A 484 101.47 -60.06 22.13
C SER A 484 100.29 -59.26 22.69
N THR A 485 99.45 -58.81 21.75
CA THR A 485 97.97 -58.90 21.80
C THR A 485 97.31 -59.36 23.10
N ARG A 486 96.37 -58.54 23.57
CA ARG A 486 94.96 -58.95 23.66
C ARG A 486 94.13 -58.08 22.71
#